data_AF-A0A0J9T8Y9-F1
#
_entry.id   AF-A0A0J9T8Y9-F1
#
_cell.length_a   1.000
_cell.length_b   1.000
_cell.length_c   1.000
_cell.angle_alpha   90.00
_cell.angle_beta   90.00
_cell.angle_gamma   90.00
#
_symmetry.space_group_name_H-M   'P 1'
#
loop_
_entity.id
_entity.type
_entity.pdbx_description
1 polymer ?
#
loop_
_entity_poly.entity_id
_entity_poly.type
_entity_poly.pdbx_seq_one_letter_code
_entity_poly.pdbx_strand_id
1 'polypeptide(L)'
;MKRRTQGLLLVYLLTFLEAAFCLSLFSKSAFPREFTKSVERHLREDYGDRDVQVFREIMRNYKNEDTHLTPAEEEDLKAAMKKYAGSRFIQEYEALMDDNSKDSQKVLAKSMVNLIKQQFVKLKEIEAQYVTPNFDQYKQVAEMKPQLLDLNADTPCNTEAECKKLENMMNICTYVRGGADFAYDIFLVTTHVVTSMMAVLCACIFIGPVHVCALKNFPYTCKLPYPVFSTLFMATSAVWEVVKAATALCRVYGDLSVMSKMA
;
A
#
# COMPACT_ATOMS: atom_id res chain seq x y z
N MET A 1 31.08 -57.11 -9.49
CA MET A 1 30.44 -56.50 -8.30
C MET A 1 30.55 -54.96 -8.18
N LYS A 2 31.39 -54.24 -8.96
CA LYS A 2 31.59 -52.78 -8.83
C LYS A 2 30.48 -51.86 -9.40
N ARG A 3 29.71 -52.31 -10.40
CA ARG A 3 28.67 -51.48 -11.06
C ARG A 3 27.38 -51.30 -10.25
N ARG A 4 27.09 -52.21 -9.31
CA ARG A 4 25.82 -52.24 -8.56
C ARG A 4 25.79 -51.23 -7.40
N THR A 5 26.96 -50.95 -6.81
CA THR A 5 27.13 -49.95 -5.73
C THR A 5 27.09 -48.52 -6.24
N GLN A 6 27.55 -48.24 -7.47
CA GLN A 6 27.45 -46.91 -8.07
C GLN A 6 25.99 -46.50 -8.36
N GLY A 7 25.15 -47.43 -8.81
CA GLY A 7 23.72 -47.15 -9.04
C GLY A 7 22.95 -46.83 -7.75
N LEU A 8 23.24 -47.54 -6.66
CA LEU A 8 22.63 -47.30 -5.35
C LEU A 8 23.05 -45.95 -4.75
N LEU A 9 24.33 -45.56 -4.89
CA LEU A 9 24.82 -44.24 -4.48
C LEU A 9 24.16 -43.10 -5.27
N LEU A 10 23.92 -43.30 -6.57
CA LEU A 10 23.28 -42.30 -7.43
C LEU A 10 21.81 -42.11 -7.07
N VAL A 11 21.10 -43.19 -6.74
CA VAL A 11 19.70 -43.14 -6.27
C VAL A 11 19.62 -42.48 -4.89
N TYR A 12 20.56 -42.75 -3.98
CA TYR A 12 20.64 -42.05 -2.70
C TYR A 12 20.93 -40.57 -2.86
N LEU A 13 21.82 -40.18 -3.79
CA LEU A 13 22.11 -38.78 -4.08
C LEU A 13 20.92 -38.03 -4.68
N LEU A 14 20.19 -38.67 -5.60
CA LEU A 14 18.99 -38.09 -6.20
C LEU A 14 17.86 -37.93 -5.19
N THR A 15 17.64 -38.93 -4.33
CA THR A 15 16.64 -38.83 -3.25
C THR A 15 17.03 -37.81 -2.17
N PHE A 16 18.32 -37.66 -1.87
CA PHE A 16 18.81 -36.62 -0.96
C PHE A 16 18.69 -35.21 -1.56
N LEU A 17 18.94 -35.08 -2.87
CA LEU A 17 18.74 -33.82 -3.61
C LEU A 17 17.26 -33.46 -3.71
N GLU A 18 16.37 -34.42 -3.98
CA GLU A 18 14.92 -34.19 -3.95
C GLU A 18 14.41 -33.85 -2.54
N ALA A 19 14.92 -34.51 -1.49
CA ALA A 19 14.59 -34.17 -0.11
C ALA A 19 15.11 -32.77 0.28
N ALA A 20 16.32 -32.40 -0.16
CA ALA A 20 16.88 -31.06 0.04
C ALA A 20 16.13 -29.99 -0.76
N PHE A 21 15.63 -30.32 -1.96
CA PHE A 21 14.80 -29.43 -2.78
C PHE A 21 13.38 -29.28 -2.19
N CYS A 22 12.82 -30.34 -1.62
CA CYS A 22 11.59 -30.28 -0.84
C CYS A 22 11.78 -29.45 0.44
N LEU A 23 12.94 -29.53 1.10
CA LEU A 23 13.28 -28.70 2.26
C LEU A 23 13.56 -27.24 1.91
N SER A 24 14.11 -26.94 0.72
CA SER A 24 14.27 -25.55 0.25
C SER A 24 12.96 -24.93 -0.26
N LEU A 25 11.98 -25.76 -0.66
CA LEU A 25 10.59 -25.34 -0.89
C LEU A 25 9.85 -25.00 0.42
N PHE A 26 10.33 -25.52 1.56
CA PHE A 26 10.02 -24.96 2.88
C PHE A 26 10.98 -23.82 3.21
N SER A 27 11.04 -22.80 2.35
CA SER A 27 11.35 -21.46 2.82
C SER A 27 10.44 -21.21 4.02
N LYS A 28 11.03 -21.04 5.21
CA LYS A 28 10.30 -20.63 6.40
C LYS A 28 9.77 -19.22 6.09
N SER A 29 8.56 -19.18 5.52
CA SER A 29 7.79 -17.95 5.38
C SER A 29 7.86 -17.22 6.71
N ALA A 30 8.29 -15.95 6.68
CA ALA A 30 8.36 -15.12 7.88
C ALA A 30 6.98 -14.98 8.56
N PHE A 31 5.91 -15.23 7.80
CA PHE A 31 4.53 -15.23 8.26
C PHE A 31 4.00 -16.67 8.43
N PRO A 32 3.50 -17.03 9.62
CA PRO A 32 2.86 -18.34 9.86
C PRO A 32 1.65 -18.59 8.95
N ARG A 33 1.41 -19.85 8.56
CA ARG A 33 0.27 -20.21 7.69
C ARG A 33 -1.10 -19.87 8.31
N GLU A 34 -1.26 -20.04 9.61
CA GLU A 34 -2.51 -19.69 10.31
C GLU A 34 -2.75 -18.18 10.29
N PHE A 35 -1.67 -17.39 10.38
CA PHE A 35 -1.75 -15.95 10.25
C PHE A 35 -2.22 -15.55 8.84
N THR A 36 -1.57 -16.06 7.79
CA THR A 36 -1.94 -15.71 6.41
C THR A 36 -3.36 -16.17 6.06
N LYS A 37 -3.79 -17.35 6.53
CA LYS A 37 -5.15 -17.86 6.33
C LYS A 37 -6.21 -16.99 7.01
N SER A 38 -5.92 -16.50 8.23
CA SER A 38 -6.83 -15.60 8.94
C SER A 38 -6.95 -14.24 8.25
N VAL A 39 -5.84 -13.73 7.68
CA VAL A 39 -5.83 -12.49 6.89
C VAL A 39 -6.64 -12.67 5.60
N GLU A 40 -6.44 -13.76 4.85
CA GLU A 40 -7.24 -14.03 3.64
C GLU A 40 -8.73 -14.11 3.93
N ARG A 41 -9.12 -14.69 5.08
CA ARG A 41 -10.52 -14.75 5.49
C ARG A 41 -11.09 -13.36 5.74
N HIS A 42 -10.43 -12.53 6.55
CA HIS A 42 -10.89 -11.16 6.81
C HIS A 42 -10.98 -10.35 5.53
N LEU A 43 -9.96 -10.43 4.66
CA LEU A 43 -9.97 -9.72 3.38
C LEU A 43 -11.15 -10.15 2.49
N ARG A 44 -11.43 -11.46 2.42
CA ARG A 44 -12.55 -11.97 1.63
C ARG A 44 -13.90 -11.52 2.19
N GLU A 45 -14.05 -11.54 3.51
CA GLU A 45 -15.30 -11.17 4.20
C GLU A 45 -15.58 -9.67 4.08
N ASP A 46 -14.56 -8.82 4.24
CA ASP A 46 -14.73 -7.38 4.32
C ASP A 46 -14.62 -6.67 2.95
N TYR A 47 -13.75 -7.16 2.05
CA TYR A 47 -13.38 -6.46 0.80
C TYR A 47 -13.52 -7.31 -0.47
N GLY A 48 -13.62 -8.64 -0.34
CA GLY A 48 -13.80 -9.57 -1.46
C GLY A 48 -12.50 -10.12 -2.06
N ASP A 49 -12.63 -10.88 -3.16
CA ASP A 49 -11.52 -11.67 -3.71
C ASP A 49 -10.41 -10.83 -4.38
N ARG A 50 -10.70 -9.59 -4.80
CA ARG A 50 -9.69 -8.69 -5.39
C ARG A 50 -8.54 -8.45 -4.41
N ASP A 51 -8.87 -8.09 -3.18
CA ASP A 51 -7.90 -7.74 -2.15
C ASP A 51 -7.15 -8.98 -1.65
N VAL A 52 -7.80 -10.16 -1.68
CA VAL A 52 -7.12 -11.44 -1.43
C VAL A 52 -6.06 -11.73 -2.49
N GLN A 53 -6.31 -11.43 -3.76
CA GLN A 53 -5.32 -11.63 -4.83
C GLN A 53 -4.12 -10.71 -4.64
N VAL A 54 -4.36 -9.44 -4.31
CA VAL A 54 -3.29 -8.48 -4.01
C VAL A 54 -2.49 -8.90 -2.78
N PHE A 55 -3.15 -9.36 -1.71
CA PHE A 55 -2.45 -9.91 -0.55
C PHE A 55 -1.53 -11.08 -0.95
N ARG A 56 -2.03 -12.04 -1.73
CA ARG A 56 -1.21 -13.17 -2.20
C ARG A 56 -0.01 -12.72 -3.03
N GLU A 57 -0.18 -11.70 -3.85
CA GLU A 57 0.91 -11.11 -4.63
C GLU A 57 1.94 -10.44 -3.73
N ILE A 58 1.51 -9.63 -2.76
CA ILE A 58 2.38 -9.01 -1.75
C ILE A 58 3.18 -10.08 -1.02
N MET A 59 2.52 -11.14 -0.54
CA MET A 59 3.16 -12.23 0.19
C MET A 59 4.13 -13.05 -0.68
N ARG A 60 3.83 -13.23 -1.96
CA ARG A 60 4.70 -13.93 -2.92
C ARG A 60 5.96 -13.12 -3.24
N ASN A 61 5.81 -11.80 -3.36
CA ASN A 61 6.89 -10.90 -3.74
C ASN A 61 7.70 -10.40 -2.53
N TYR A 62 7.22 -10.62 -1.30
CA TYR A 62 7.90 -10.18 -0.09
C TYR A 62 9.25 -10.89 0.09
N LYS A 63 10.32 -10.10 0.16
CA LYS A 63 11.63 -10.55 0.61
C LYS A 63 12.12 -9.63 1.72
N ASN A 64 12.65 -10.21 2.79
CA ASN A 64 13.08 -9.45 3.96
C ASN A 64 14.29 -8.53 3.67
N GLU A 65 15.03 -8.83 2.59
CA GLU A 65 16.25 -8.13 2.16
C GLU A 65 15.99 -7.07 1.06
N ASP A 66 14.76 -6.97 0.53
CA ASP A 66 14.42 -6.02 -0.53
C ASP A 66 14.36 -4.57 -0.01
N THR A 67 14.49 -3.61 -0.93
CA THR A 67 14.58 -2.16 -0.70
C THR A 67 13.55 -1.64 0.31
N HIS A 68 14.04 -1.04 1.39
CA HIS A 68 13.23 -0.37 2.41
C HIS A 68 13.30 1.15 2.24
N LEU A 69 12.78 1.89 3.21
CA LEU A 69 12.95 3.35 3.32
C LEU A 69 14.43 3.74 3.20
N THR A 70 14.69 4.86 2.52
CA THR A 70 16.01 5.49 2.51
C THR A 70 16.41 5.93 3.93
N PRO A 71 17.71 6.14 4.23
CA PRO A 71 18.13 6.59 5.55
C PRO A 71 17.45 7.88 6.02
N ALA A 72 17.18 8.81 5.10
CA ALA A 72 16.45 10.04 5.41
C ALA A 72 14.99 9.76 5.79
N GLU A 73 14.30 8.92 5.01
CA GLU A 73 12.91 8.54 5.29
C GLU A 73 12.78 7.72 6.58
N GLU A 74 13.79 6.93 6.92
CA GLU A 74 13.85 6.19 8.18
C GLU A 74 13.96 7.14 9.38
N GLU A 75 14.77 8.19 9.28
CA GLU A 75 14.88 9.22 10.32
C GLU A 75 13.60 10.06 10.43
N ASP A 76 12.95 10.40 9.32
CA ASP A 76 11.64 11.06 9.32
C ASP A 76 10.57 10.18 9.99
N LEU A 77 10.55 8.89 9.67
CA LEU A 77 9.67 7.90 10.30
C LEU A 77 9.92 7.84 11.82
N LYS A 78 11.19 7.76 12.25
CA LYS A 78 11.54 7.75 13.68
C LYS A 78 11.13 9.05 14.38
N ALA A 79 11.35 10.21 13.76
CA ALA A 79 10.95 11.49 14.31
C ALA A 79 9.43 11.58 14.51
N ALA A 80 8.67 11.13 13.51
CA ALA A 80 7.21 11.06 13.58
C ALA A 80 6.74 10.06 14.66
N MET A 81 7.28 8.84 14.68
CA MET A 81 6.96 7.84 15.70
C MET A 81 7.29 8.34 17.11
N LYS A 82 8.42 9.05 17.29
CA LYS A 82 8.84 9.61 18.59
C LYS A 82 7.82 10.61 19.13
N LYS A 83 7.19 11.40 18.25
CA LYS A 83 6.15 12.38 18.61
C LYS A 83 4.91 11.70 19.21
N TYR A 84 4.54 10.53 18.70
CA TYR A 84 3.31 9.84 19.10
C TYR A 84 3.53 8.74 20.15
N ALA A 85 4.66 8.02 20.11
CA ALA A 85 4.94 6.85 20.93
C ALA A 85 6.08 7.07 21.96
N GLY A 86 6.79 8.19 21.89
CA GLY A 86 7.86 8.57 22.83
C GLY A 86 9.24 7.96 22.50
N SER A 87 10.28 8.43 23.20
CA SER A 87 11.68 8.04 22.96
C SER A 87 11.99 6.58 23.30
N ARG A 88 11.36 6.04 24.35
CA ARG A 88 11.52 4.63 24.75
C ARG A 88 11.08 3.68 23.64
N PHE A 89 10.03 4.03 22.89
CA PHE A 89 9.55 3.23 21.77
C PHE A 89 10.61 3.13 20.66
N ILE A 90 11.28 4.24 20.34
CA ILE A 90 12.33 4.26 19.31
C ILE A 90 13.47 3.31 19.67
N GLN A 91 13.87 3.28 20.94
CA GLN A 91 14.90 2.33 21.41
C GLN A 91 14.46 0.87 21.24
N GLU A 92 13.21 0.55 21.59
CA GLU A 92 12.66 -0.81 21.42
C GLU A 92 12.53 -1.19 19.94
N TYR A 93 12.20 -0.23 19.08
CA TYR A 93 12.12 -0.37 17.63
C TYR A 93 13.50 -0.62 17.00
N GLU A 94 14.49 0.22 17.30
CA GLU A 94 15.86 0.06 16.81
C GLU A 94 16.45 -1.28 17.26
N ALA A 95 16.25 -1.63 18.54
CA ALA A 95 16.65 -2.93 19.05
C ALA A 95 16.00 -4.09 18.29
N LEU A 96 14.72 -4.00 17.88
CA LEU A 96 14.08 -5.03 17.05
C LEU A 96 14.68 -5.09 15.64
N MET A 97 14.97 -3.93 15.04
CA MET A 97 15.52 -3.86 13.68
C MET A 97 16.96 -4.40 13.60
N ASP A 98 17.74 -4.20 14.66
CA ASP A 98 19.11 -4.71 14.77
C ASP A 98 19.17 -6.16 15.28
N ASP A 99 18.06 -6.70 15.80
CA ASP A 99 17.99 -8.06 16.34
C ASP A 99 18.15 -9.12 15.22
N ASN A 100 19.08 -10.04 15.45
CA ASN A 100 19.39 -11.19 14.58
C ASN A 100 18.98 -12.53 15.22
N SER A 101 18.12 -12.49 16.25
CA SER A 101 17.65 -13.71 16.92
C SER A 101 16.75 -14.53 16.01
N LYS A 102 16.64 -15.83 16.32
CA LYS A 102 15.70 -16.75 15.66
C LYS A 102 14.36 -16.85 16.38
N ASP A 103 14.08 -15.90 17.30
CA ASP A 103 12.81 -15.86 18.01
C ASP A 103 11.67 -15.60 17.04
N SER A 104 10.68 -16.48 17.03
CA SER A 104 9.61 -16.44 16.02
C SER A 104 8.74 -15.19 16.12
N GLN A 105 8.54 -14.63 17.32
CA GLN A 105 7.74 -13.43 17.52
C GLN A 105 8.50 -12.19 17.03
N LYS A 106 9.80 -12.09 17.34
CA LYS A 106 10.65 -11.02 16.84
C LYS A 106 10.80 -11.05 15.32
N VAL A 107 10.99 -12.24 14.74
CA VAL A 107 11.05 -12.41 13.28
C VAL A 107 9.75 -11.95 12.64
N LEU A 108 8.59 -12.37 13.17
CA LEU A 108 7.28 -11.94 12.65
C LEU A 108 7.10 -10.42 12.77
N ALA A 109 7.45 -9.83 13.90
CA ALA A 109 7.35 -8.38 14.13
C ALA A 109 8.21 -7.58 13.14
N LYS A 110 9.49 -7.98 13.00
CA LYS A 110 10.45 -7.38 12.09
C LYS A 110 9.98 -7.50 10.64
N SER A 111 9.49 -8.69 10.26
CA SER A 111 8.98 -8.91 8.92
C SER A 111 7.70 -8.12 8.61
N MET A 112 6.81 -7.96 9.60
CA MET A 112 5.64 -7.08 9.46
C MET A 112 6.07 -5.63 9.24
N VAL A 113 6.99 -5.11 10.07
CA VAL A 113 7.53 -3.74 9.93
C VAL A 113 8.16 -3.54 8.54
N ASN A 114 8.98 -4.48 8.10
CA ASN A 114 9.63 -4.41 6.79
C ASN A 114 8.61 -4.47 5.64
N LEU A 115 7.60 -5.34 5.74
CA LEU A 115 6.53 -5.43 4.74
C LEU A 115 5.77 -4.11 4.64
N ILE A 116 5.43 -3.50 5.79
CA ILE A 116 4.77 -2.20 5.83
C ILE A 116 5.64 -1.17 5.09
N LYS A 117 6.92 -1.01 5.46
CA LYS A 117 7.84 -0.08 4.80
C LYS A 117 7.89 -0.28 3.28
N GLN A 118 8.02 -1.53 2.83
CA GLN A 118 8.06 -1.86 1.40
C GLN A 118 6.78 -1.45 0.67
N GLN A 119 5.60 -1.69 1.26
CA GLN A 119 4.35 -1.25 0.65
C GLN A 119 4.27 0.28 0.56
N PHE A 120 4.75 0.98 1.58
CA PHE A 120 4.78 2.45 1.57
C PHE A 120 5.73 3.05 0.52
N VAL A 121 6.89 2.46 0.31
CA VAL A 121 7.81 2.88 -0.77
C VAL A 121 7.12 2.73 -2.13
N LYS A 122 6.46 1.59 -2.39
CA LYS A 122 5.71 1.38 -3.64
C LYS A 122 4.59 2.40 -3.84
N LEU A 123 3.87 2.74 -2.77
CA LEU A 123 2.84 3.77 -2.81
C LEU A 123 3.41 5.16 -3.14
N LYS A 124 4.57 5.50 -2.60
CA LYS A 124 5.27 6.74 -2.92
C LYS A 124 5.74 6.78 -4.38
N GLU A 125 6.18 5.66 -4.94
CA GLU A 125 6.52 5.56 -6.36
C GLU A 125 5.30 5.80 -7.25
N ILE A 126 4.15 5.23 -6.89
CA ILE A 126 2.88 5.46 -7.59
C ILE A 126 2.47 6.93 -7.52
N GLU A 127 2.58 7.57 -6.35
CA GLU A 127 2.33 9.00 -6.19
C GLU A 127 3.27 9.82 -7.09
N ALA A 128 4.57 9.52 -7.06
CA ALA A 128 5.56 10.22 -7.88
C ALA A 128 5.32 10.07 -9.39
N GLN A 129 4.74 8.96 -9.83
CA GLN A 129 4.49 8.66 -11.24
C GLN A 129 3.13 9.18 -11.74
N TYR A 130 2.07 9.03 -10.95
CA TYR A 130 0.68 9.25 -11.41
C TYR A 130 0.04 10.51 -10.81
N VAL A 131 0.61 11.06 -9.73
CA VAL A 131 0.06 12.22 -9.02
C VAL A 131 0.95 13.45 -9.25
N THR A 132 2.23 13.36 -8.91
CA THR A 132 3.16 14.50 -8.92
C THR A 132 3.30 15.20 -10.29
N PRO A 133 3.44 14.48 -11.42
CA PRO A 133 3.61 15.12 -12.72
C PRO A 133 2.37 15.89 -13.18
N ASN A 134 1.20 15.51 -12.63
CA ASN A 134 -0.07 16.13 -12.98
C ASN A 134 -0.29 17.47 -12.22
N PHE A 135 0.54 17.83 -11.22
CA PHE A 135 0.49 19.13 -10.54
C PHE A 135 0.55 20.34 -11.45
N ASP A 136 1.34 20.30 -12.52
CA ASP A 136 1.36 21.42 -13.48
C ASP A 136 0.13 21.43 -14.39
N GLN A 137 -0.45 20.27 -14.70
CA GLN A 137 -1.72 20.19 -15.41
C GLN A 137 -2.88 20.71 -14.56
N TYR A 138 -2.86 20.47 -13.24
CA TYR A 138 -3.81 21.09 -12.30
C TYR A 138 -3.72 22.62 -12.34
N LYS A 139 -2.52 23.21 -12.41
CA LYS A 139 -2.37 24.68 -12.55
C LYS A 139 -3.00 25.19 -13.84
N GLN A 140 -2.77 24.51 -14.96
CA GLN A 140 -3.35 24.89 -16.25
C GLN A 140 -4.89 24.87 -16.22
N VAL A 141 -5.50 23.83 -15.64
CA VAL A 141 -6.96 23.78 -15.48
C VAL A 141 -7.46 24.89 -14.55
N ALA A 142 -6.74 25.20 -13.46
CA ALA A 142 -7.09 26.29 -12.56
C ALA A 142 -7.08 27.66 -13.25
N GLU A 143 -6.15 27.89 -14.18
CA GLU A 143 -6.07 29.12 -14.97
C GLU A 143 -7.15 29.23 -16.06
N MET A 144 -7.52 28.10 -16.69
CA MET A 144 -8.55 28.06 -17.74
C MET A 144 -9.98 28.13 -17.19
N LYS A 145 -10.22 27.55 -16.01
CA LYS A 145 -11.54 27.48 -15.36
C LYS A 145 -12.29 28.82 -15.25
N PRO A 146 -11.70 29.93 -14.75
CA PRO A 146 -12.40 31.20 -14.65
C PRO A 146 -12.78 31.78 -16.02
N GLN A 147 -12.04 31.47 -17.10
CA GLN A 147 -12.35 31.92 -18.45
C GLN A 147 -13.57 31.22 -19.05
N LEU A 148 -13.96 30.06 -18.51
CA LEU A 148 -15.08 29.24 -18.97
C LEU A 148 -16.31 29.35 -18.07
N LEU A 149 -16.15 29.73 -16.79
CA LEU A 149 -17.27 29.91 -15.84
C LEU A 149 -18.08 31.20 -16.05
N ASP A 150 -17.61 32.11 -16.89
CA ASP A 150 -18.35 33.34 -17.26
C ASP A 150 -19.39 33.09 -18.37
N LEU A 151 -19.54 31.84 -18.82
CA LEU A 151 -20.53 31.41 -19.80
C LEU A 151 -21.89 31.18 -19.12
N ASN A 152 -22.67 32.25 -18.96
CA ASN A 152 -24.12 32.17 -18.67
C ASN A 152 -24.90 31.70 -19.92
N ALA A 153 -24.60 30.52 -20.44
CA ALA A 153 -25.23 29.98 -21.65
C ALA A 153 -25.76 28.57 -21.43
N ASP A 154 -26.94 28.27 -21.99
CA ASP A 154 -27.54 26.93 -22.03
C ASP A 154 -26.73 25.93 -22.87
N THR A 155 -25.69 26.41 -23.57
CA THR A 155 -24.74 25.65 -24.37
C THR A 155 -23.32 25.78 -23.80
N PRO A 156 -22.55 24.67 -23.67
CA PRO A 156 -21.23 24.67 -23.03
C PRO A 156 -20.17 25.57 -23.70
N CYS A 157 -20.37 25.91 -24.97
CA CYS A 157 -19.52 26.80 -25.75
C CYS A 157 -20.32 27.40 -26.91
N ASN A 158 -19.99 28.64 -27.31
CA ASN A 158 -20.71 29.35 -28.38
C ASN A 158 -19.84 29.61 -29.62
N THR A 159 -18.51 29.61 -29.47
CA THR A 159 -17.57 29.75 -30.58
C THR A 159 -16.67 28.52 -30.72
N GLU A 160 -16.16 28.24 -31.92
CA GLU A 160 -15.22 27.13 -32.17
C GLU A 160 -13.98 27.21 -31.27
N ALA A 161 -13.48 28.43 -31.03
CA ALA A 161 -12.35 28.66 -30.14
C ALA A 161 -12.66 28.34 -28.67
N GLU A 162 -13.86 28.66 -28.19
CA GLU A 162 -14.33 28.28 -26.85
C GLU A 162 -14.51 26.78 -26.73
N CYS A 163 -15.13 26.14 -27.72
CA CYS A 163 -15.34 24.69 -27.72
C CYS A 163 -14.01 23.93 -27.69
N LYS A 164 -13.01 24.39 -28.45
CA LYS A 164 -11.68 23.78 -28.45
C LYS A 164 -10.95 23.97 -27.11
N LYS A 165 -11.13 25.12 -26.44
CA LYS A 165 -10.61 25.34 -25.08
C LYS A 165 -11.29 24.42 -24.06
N LEU A 166 -12.61 24.28 -24.15
CA LEU A 166 -13.39 23.38 -23.30
C LEU A 166 -12.97 21.92 -23.51
N GLU A 167 -12.85 21.48 -24.76
CA GLU A 167 -12.38 20.13 -25.11
C GLU A 167 -10.98 19.86 -24.53
N ASN A 168 -10.04 20.80 -24.68
CA ASN A 168 -8.70 20.66 -24.12
C ASN A 168 -8.73 20.55 -22.58
N MET A 169 -9.53 21.38 -21.92
CA MET A 169 -9.70 21.30 -20.47
C MET A 169 -10.31 19.95 -20.05
N MET A 170 -11.29 19.44 -20.79
CA MET A 170 -11.93 18.15 -20.52
C MET A 170 -10.99 16.97 -20.72
N ASN A 171 -10.15 17.01 -21.75
CA ASN A 171 -9.12 16.00 -21.99
C ASN A 171 -8.08 15.97 -20.85
N ILE A 172 -7.60 17.14 -20.41
CA ILE A 172 -6.68 17.23 -19.26
C ILE A 172 -7.37 16.69 -18.01
N CYS A 173 -8.60 17.12 -17.73
CA CYS A 173 -9.35 16.66 -16.57
C CYS A 173 -9.61 15.16 -16.55
N THR A 174 -9.88 14.55 -17.72
CA THR A 174 -10.05 13.10 -17.84
C THR A 174 -8.76 12.36 -17.49
N TYR A 175 -7.63 12.82 -18.04
CA TYR A 175 -6.33 12.22 -17.77
C TYR A 175 -5.94 12.33 -16.28
N VAL A 176 -6.08 13.52 -15.73
CA VAL A 176 -5.71 13.83 -14.35
C VAL A 176 -6.58 13.07 -13.35
N ARG A 177 -7.91 13.01 -13.58
CA ARG A 177 -8.81 12.20 -12.75
C ARG A 177 -8.50 10.71 -12.86
N GLY A 178 -8.21 10.21 -14.06
CA GLY A 178 -7.83 8.82 -14.27
C GLY A 178 -6.55 8.44 -13.51
N GLY A 179 -5.52 9.29 -13.56
CA GLY A 179 -4.28 9.07 -12.80
C GLY A 179 -4.47 9.09 -11.29
N ALA A 180 -5.26 10.06 -10.78
CA ALA A 180 -5.55 10.17 -9.36
C ALA A 180 -6.42 9.00 -8.84
N ASP A 181 -7.43 8.59 -9.62
CA ASP A 181 -8.31 7.47 -9.27
C ASP A 181 -7.55 6.13 -9.28
N PHE A 182 -6.66 5.93 -10.27
CA PHE A 182 -5.78 4.76 -10.32
C PHE A 182 -4.84 4.69 -9.10
N ALA A 183 -4.17 5.80 -8.78
CA ALA A 183 -3.30 5.86 -7.60
C ALA A 183 -4.07 5.61 -6.31
N TYR A 184 -5.30 6.12 -6.22
CA TYR A 184 -6.17 5.92 -5.07
C TYR A 184 -6.67 4.48 -4.93
N ASP A 185 -7.06 3.81 -6.01
CA ASP A 185 -7.49 2.41 -5.96
C ASP A 185 -6.35 1.51 -5.46
N ILE A 186 -5.11 1.71 -5.94
CA ILE A 186 -3.96 0.96 -5.44
C ILE A 186 -3.68 1.26 -3.97
N PHE A 187 -3.74 2.53 -3.58
CA PHE A 187 -3.58 2.95 -2.18
C PHE A 187 -4.61 2.28 -1.27
N LEU A 188 -5.87 2.26 -1.71
CA LEU A 188 -6.99 1.71 -0.98
C LEU A 188 -6.85 0.19 -0.78
N VAL A 189 -6.58 -0.56 -1.85
CA VAL A 189 -6.39 -2.02 -1.75
C VAL A 189 -5.17 -2.37 -0.90
N THR A 190 -4.06 -1.66 -1.08
CA THR A 190 -2.84 -1.87 -0.26
C THR A 190 -3.13 -1.61 1.21
N THR A 191 -3.86 -0.54 1.50
CA THR A 191 -4.31 -0.20 2.86
C THR A 191 -5.18 -1.30 3.45
N HIS A 192 -6.17 -1.82 2.71
CA HIS A 192 -7.03 -2.90 3.20
C HIS A 192 -6.24 -4.14 3.57
N VAL A 193 -5.25 -4.50 2.73
CA VAL A 193 -4.35 -5.63 2.99
C VAL A 193 -3.55 -5.41 4.27
N VAL A 194 -2.83 -4.30 4.37
CA VAL A 194 -1.97 -4.03 5.54
C VAL A 194 -2.81 -3.86 6.81
N THR A 195 -3.97 -3.22 6.72
CA THR A 195 -4.90 -3.06 7.85
C THR A 195 -5.44 -4.40 8.32
N SER A 196 -5.82 -5.30 7.41
CA SER A 196 -6.26 -6.65 7.75
C SER A 196 -5.13 -7.48 8.38
N MET A 197 -3.90 -7.33 7.88
CA MET A 197 -2.72 -7.94 8.50
C MET A 197 -2.52 -7.45 9.94
N MET A 198 -2.65 -6.14 10.16
CA MET A 198 -2.58 -5.55 11.50
C MET A 198 -3.75 -5.96 12.38
N ALA A 199 -4.97 -6.07 11.84
CA ALA A 199 -6.15 -6.52 12.56
C ALA A 199 -5.96 -7.92 13.13
N VAL A 200 -5.50 -8.85 12.30
CA VAL A 200 -5.22 -10.23 12.70
C VAL A 200 -4.06 -10.29 13.68
N LEU A 201 -2.99 -9.52 13.43
CA LEU A 201 -1.79 -9.55 14.27
C LEU A 201 -2.09 -9.00 15.68
N CYS A 202 -2.78 -7.86 15.77
CA CYS A 202 -3.07 -7.16 17.02
C CYS A 202 -4.39 -7.59 17.69
N ALA A 203 -5.19 -8.43 17.04
CA ALA A 203 -6.59 -8.68 17.38
C ALA A 203 -7.36 -7.35 17.57
N CYS A 204 -7.31 -6.49 16.55
CA CYS A 204 -7.99 -5.20 16.53
C CYS A 204 -9.37 -5.29 15.92
N ILE A 205 -10.27 -4.47 16.44
CA ILE A 205 -11.54 -4.11 15.82
C ILE A 205 -11.43 -2.64 15.41
N PHE A 206 -11.60 -2.38 14.11
CA PHE A 206 -11.57 -1.04 13.51
C PHE A 206 -13.01 -0.58 13.25
N ILE A 207 -13.55 0.35 14.05
CA ILE A 207 -14.89 0.92 13.84
C ILE A 207 -14.74 2.44 13.73
N GLY A 208 -14.81 2.95 12.50
CA GLY A 208 -14.61 4.37 12.20
C GLY A 208 -13.29 4.89 12.76
N PRO A 209 -13.27 5.98 13.55
CA PRO A 209 -12.04 6.55 14.11
C PRO A 209 -11.49 5.79 15.33
N VAL A 210 -12.21 4.78 15.85
CA VAL A 210 -11.81 4.07 17.07
C VAL A 210 -11.17 2.74 16.71
N HIS A 211 -9.98 2.49 17.26
CA HIS A 211 -9.20 1.27 17.07
C HIS A 211 -9.01 0.61 18.43
N VAL A 212 -9.74 -0.47 18.70
CA VAL A 212 -9.61 -1.24 19.94
C VAL A 212 -8.88 -2.53 19.65
N CYS A 213 -7.66 -2.66 20.17
CA CYS A 213 -6.82 -3.84 19.98
C CYS A 213 -6.63 -4.58 21.30
N ALA A 214 -6.98 -5.87 21.32
CA ALA A 214 -6.83 -6.70 22.51
C ALA A 214 -5.35 -6.91 22.87
N LEU A 215 -4.46 -6.95 21.87
CA LEU A 215 -3.04 -7.24 22.06
C LEU A 215 -2.15 -5.99 22.08
N LYS A 216 -2.70 -4.79 22.28
CA LYS A 216 -1.96 -3.52 22.25
C LYS A 216 -0.72 -3.48 23.16
N ASN A 217 -0.74 -4.21 24.27
CA ASN A 217 0.35 -4.23 25.25
C ASN A 217 1.43 -5.28 24.96
N PHE A 218 1.23 -6.15 23.96
CA PHE A 218 2.20 -7.19 23.61
C PHE A 218 3.25 -6.62 22.64
N PRO A 219 4.54 -6.59 23.03
CA PRO A 219 5.58 -5.83 22.33
C PRO A 219 5.74 -6.25 20.86
N TYR A 220 5.95 -7.54 20.62
CA TYR A 220 6.24 -8.10 19.30
C TYR A 220 4.99 -8.46 18.49
N THR A 221 3.81 -8.37 19.10
CA THR A 221 2.55 -8.69 18.44
C THR A 221 1.87 -7.43 17.92
N CYS A 222 1.85 -6.34 18.70
CA CYS A 222 1.14 -5.13 18.28
C CYS A 222 1.90 -3.85 18.54
N LYS A 223 2.54 -3.74 19.71
CA LYS A 223 3.12 -2.47 20.18
C LYS A 223 4.12 -1.89 19.19
N LEU A 224 4.98 -2.73 18.59
CA LEU A 224 6.02 -2.32 17.66
C LEU A 224 5.53 -2.06 16.22
N PRO A 225 4.82 -2.98 15.56
CA PRO A 225 4.39 -2.75 14.17
C PRO A 225 3.30 -1.69 14.03
N TYR A 226 2.43 -1.48 15.04
CA TYR A 226 1.30 -0.58 14.92
C TYR A 226 1.67 0.90 14.75
N PRO A 227 2.59 1.50 15.54
CA PRO A 227 3.02 2.88 15.33
C PRO A 227 3.69 3.11 13.98
N VAL A 228 4.42 2.13 13.45
CA VAL A 228 5.00 2.20 12.10
C VAL A 228 3.88 2.27 11.06
N PHE A 229 2.95 1.33 11.11
CA PHE A 229 1.77 1.30 10.24
C PHE A 229 0.98 2.61 10.31
N SER A 230 0.62 3.04 11.52
CA SER A 230 -0.20 4.24 11.74
C SER A 230 0.50 5.51 11.21
N THR A 231 1.81 5.65 11.45
CA THR A 231 2.57 6.81 11.00
C THR A 231 2.63 6.88 9.48
N LEU A 232 2.96 5.77 8.84
CA LEU A 232 3.06 5.71 7.40
C LEU A 232 1.69 5.86 6.74
N PHE A 233 0.64 5.25 7.31
CA PHE A 233 -0.74 5.38 6.82
C PHE A 233 -1.21 6.84 6.85
N MET A 234 -0.85 7.59 7.90
CA MET A 234 -1.13 9.03 7.97
C MET A 234 -0.35 9.81 6.90
N ALA A 235 0.88 9.40 6.56
CA ALA A 235 1.67 10.06 5.52
C ALA A 235 1.03 9.94 4.13
N THR A 236 0.33 8.84 3.85
CA THR A 236 -0.34 8.59 2.57
C THR A 236 -1.74 9.19 2.44
N SER A 237 -2.26 9.83 3.49
CA SER A 237 -3.54 10.57 3.42
C SER A 237 -3.54 11.69 2.38
N ALA A 238 -2.36 12.17 1.98
CA ALA A 238 -2.18 13.15 0.91
C ALA A 238 -2.75 12.68 -0.44
N VAL A 239 -2.69 11.38 -0.75
CA VAL A 239 -3.24 10.84 -2.01
C VAL A 239 -4.74 11.11 -2.12
N TRP A 240 -5.48 10.94 -1.01
CA TRP A 240 -6.91 11.25 -0.96
C TRP A 240 -7.20 12.74 -1.14
N GLU A 241 -6.38 13.62 -0.56
CA GLU A 241 -6.51 15.06 -0.77
C GLU A 241 -6.31 15.44 -2.23
N VAL A 242 -5.40 14.77 -2.95
CA VAL A 242 -5.22 15.02 -4.38
C VAL A 242 -6.45 14.58 -5.19
N VAL A 243 -7.04 13.42 -4.91
CA VAL A 243 -8.29 12.98 -5.58
C VAL A 243 -9.40 14.01 -5.39
N LYS A 244 -9.56 14.52 -4.16
CA LYS A 244 -10.56 15.56 -3.86
C LYS A 244 -10.26 16.86 -4.60
N ALA A 245 -9.02 17.32 -4.58
CA ALA A 245 -8.60 18.53 -5.30
C ALA A 245 -8.85 18.39 -6.80
N ALA A 246 -8.51 17.23 -7.38
CA ALA A 246 -8.74 16.92 -8.78
C ALA A 246 -10.21 16.98 -9.16
N THR A 247 -11.03 16.32 -8.36
CA THR A 247 -12.48 16.28 -8.55
C THR A 247 -13.09 17.67 -8.43
N ALA A 248 -12.68 18.46 -7.45
CA ALA A 248 -13.16 19.82 -7.24
C ALA A 248 -12.74 20.77 -8.37
N LEU A 249 -11.50 20.67 -8.82
CA LEU A 249 -10.97 21.48 -9.90
C LEU A 249 -11.69 21.17 -11.22
N CYS A 250 -11.78 19.89 -11.57
CA CYS A 250 -12.40 19.36 -12.78
C CYS A 250 -13.92 19.16 -12.67
N ARG A 251 -14.56 19.78 -11.66
CA ARG A 251 -16.02 19.87 -11.58
C ARG A 251 -16.50 20.92 -12.56
N VAL A 252 -16.78 20.50 -13.79
CA VAL A 252 -17.48 21.33 -14.77
C VAL A 252 -18.97 21.10 -14.56
N TYR A 253 -19.65 22.09 -13.99
CA TYR A 253 -21.11 22.12 -13.93
C TYR A 253 -21.66 22.50 -15.30
N GLY A 254 -22.70 21.81 -15.79
CA GLY A 254 -23.58 22.38 -16.83
C GLY A 254 -23.83 21.57 -18.11
N ASP A 255 -23.30 20.35 -18.28
CA ASP A 255 -23.66 19.51 -19.44
C ASP A 255 -24.09 18.10 -19.02
N LEU A 256 -25.33 17.74 -19.39
CA LEU A 256 -25.92 16.40 -19.20
C LEU A 256 -25.14 15.28 -19.94
N SER A 257 -24.29 15.62 -20.90
CA SER A 257 -23.47 14.66 -21.65
C SER A 257 -22.14 14.31 -20.99
N VAL A 258 -21.70 15.07 -19.97
CA VAL A 258 -20.37 14.91 -19.33
C VAL A 258 -20.44 14.68 -17.81
N MET A 259 -21.64 14.69 -17.21
CA MET A 259 -21.78 14.25 -15.82
C MET A 259 -21.90 12.73 -15.76
N SER A 260 -20.90 12.05 -15.16
CA SER A 260 -21.23 10.81 -14.46
C SER A 260 -22.20 11.20 -13.35
N LYS A 261 -23.44 10.69 -13.42
CA LYS A 261 -24.35 10.73 -12.28
C LYS A 261 -23.61 10.09 -11.11
N MET A 262 -23.29 10.88 -10.08
CA MET A 262 -23.22 10.32 -8.74
C MET A 262 -24.65 9.93 -8.40
N ALA A 263 -24.96 8.64 -8.57
CA ALA A 263 -26.08 7.98 -7.92
C ALA A 263 -25.66 7.60 -6.50
#